data_AF-A0A525IUZ5-F1
#
_entry.id   AF-A0A525IUZ5-F1
#
_cell.length_a   1.000
_cell.length_b   1.000
_cell.length_c   1.000
_cell.angle_alpha   90.00
_cell.angle_beta   90.00
_cell.angle_gamma   90.00
#
_symmetry.space_group_name_H-M   'P 1'
#
loop_
_entity.id
_entity.type
_entity.pdbx_description
1 polymer ?
#
loop_
_entity_poly.entity_id
_entity_poly.type
_entity_poly.pdbx_seq_one_letter_code
_entity_poly.pdbx_strand_id
1 'polypeptide(L)'
;MLTEILGRLRIEGSEATILETSTCIPTMMPFITSQFLRRRKGDRPAVVPKGARYLGLIGQFCELPDDVVFTAEYSIRSAQTAVYTLLGLSREATPVSQGKFDPRVLYEAFRALHDIDA
;
A
#
# COMPACT_ATOMS: atom_id res chain seq x y z
N MET A 1 -19.75 7.16 -15.39
CA MET A 1 -18.37 7.49 -14.96
C MET A 1 -17.64 8.26 -16.04
N LEU A 2 -17.46 7.72 -17.25
CA LEU A 2 -16.73 8.41 -18.32
C LEU A 2 -17.33 9.78 -18.68
N THR A 3 -18.66 9.90 -18.77
CA THR A 3 -19.35 11.20 -18.99
C THR A 3 -18.97 12.26 -17.94
N GLU A 4 -18.91 11.90 -16.66
CA GLU A 4 -18.51 12.82 -15.59
C GLU A 4 -17.04 13.25 -15.75
N ILE A 5 -16.15 12.31 -16.08
CA ILE A 5 -14.73 12.63 -16.34
C ILE A 5 -14.59 13.62 -17.49
N LEU A 6 -15.30 13.40 -18.61
CA LEU A 6 -15.27 14.31 -19.76
C LEU A 6 -15.77 15.71 -19.37
N GLY A 7 -16.84 15.80 -18.57
CA GLY A 7 -17.32 17.06 -18.03
C GLY A 7 -16.28 17.77 -17.13
N ARG A 8 -15.59 17.03 -16.26
CA ARG A 8 -14.53 17.58 -15.38
C ARG A 8 -13.30 18.04 -16.14
N LEU A 9 -12.97 17.37 -17.24
CA LEU A 9 -11.88 17.74 -18.14
C LEU A 9 -12.26 18.82 -19.14
N ARG A 10 -13.54 19.24 -19.20
CA ARG A 10 -14.06 20.24 -20.15
C ARG A 10 -13.76 19.87 -21.59
N ILE A 11 -13.91 18.59 -21.94
CA ILE A 11 -13.78 18.15 -23.32
C ILE A 11 -15.04 18.59 -24.06
N GLU A 12 -14.86 19.32 -25.16
CA GLU A 12 -15.93 19.85 -26.01
C GLU A 12 -15.76 19.37 -27.46
N GLY A 13 -16.87 19.06 -28.14
CA GLY A 13 -16.91 18.73 -29.57
C GLY A 13 -16.47 17.31 -29.96
N SER A 14 -16.07 16.47 -29.01
CA SER A 14 -15.60 15.09 -29.25
C SER A 14 -16.15 14.05 -28.26
N GLU A 15 -17.00 14.49 -27.32
CA GLU A 15 -17.54 13.67 -26.23
C GLU A 15 -18.32 12.48 -26.76
N ALA A 16 -19.16 12.70 -27.77
CA ALA A 16 -19.96 11.65 -28.40
C ALA A 16 -19.09 10.54 -28.97
N THR A 17 -18.05 10.90 -29.73
CA THR A 17 -17.09 9.96 -30.31
C THR A 17 -16.30 9.21 -29.24
N ILE A 18 -15.86 9.91 -28.17
CA ILE A 18 -15.12 9.27 -27.08
C ILE A 18 -16.01 8.27 -26.34
N LEU A 19 -17.26 8.61 -26.07
CA LEU A 19 -18.22 7.72 -25.40
C LEU A 19 -18.55 6.49 -26.27
N GLU A 20 -18.67 6.66 -27.59
CA GLU A 20 -18.98 5.56 -28.52
C GLU A 20 -17.81 4.59 -28.70
N THR A 21 -16.58 5.10 -28.75
CA THR A 21 -15.38 4.30 -29.05
C THR A 21 -14.69 3.74 -27.80
N SER A 22 -15.13 4.10 -26.59
CA SER A 22 -14.51 3.69 -25.33
C SER A 22 -15.33 2.63 -24.59
N THR A 23 -14.66 1.62 -24.05
CA THR A 23 -15.28 0.68 -23.09
C THR A 23 -15.03 1.15 -21.65
N CYS A 24 -16.09 1.45 -20.91
CA CYS A 24 -16.02 1.87 -19.50
C CYS A 24 -16.61 0.77 -18.61
N ILE A 25 -15.75 0.00 -17.92
CA ILE A 25 -16.18 -1.07 -17.00
C ILE A 25 -16.05 -0.57 -15.55
N PRO A 26 -17.15 -0.20 -14.89
CA PRO A 26 -17.11 0.18 -13.48
C PRO A 26 -16.99 -1.07 -12.58
N THR A 27 -16.28 -0.94 -11.47
CA THR A 27 -16.17 -1.99 -10.46
C THR A 27 -16.41 -1.40 -9.08
N MET A 28 -17.31 -2.03 -8.32
CA MET A 28 -17.51 -1.72 -6.92
C MET A 28 -16.72 -2.72 -6.07
N MET A 29 -15.87 -2.21 -5.18
CA MET A 29 -15.00 -3.00 -4.32
C MET A 29 -15.27 -2.63 -2.86
N PRO A 30 -16.15 -3.38 -2.14
CA PRO A 30 -16.58 -3.01 -0.79
C PRO A 30 -15.44 -2.83 0.21
N PHE A 31 -14.34 -3.57 0.01
CA PHE A 31 -13.21 -3.66 0.93
C PHE A 31 -11.93 -3.02 0.41
N ILE A 32 -11.96 -2.24 -0.67
CA ILE A 32 -10.74 -1.68 -1.28
C ILE A 32 -9.90 -0.87 -0.28
N THR A 33 -10.54 -0.15 0.64
CA THR A 33 -9.88 0.63 1.70
C THR A 33 -9.85 -0.06 3.07
N SER A 34 -10.29 -1.31 3.17
CA SER A 34 -10.43 -2.01 4.47
C SER A 34 -9.12 -2.14 5.25
N GLN A 35 -7.98 -2.11 4.55
CA GLN A 35 -6.63 -2.11 5.09
C GLN A 35 -6.33 -0.89 5.99
N PHE A 36 -7.05 0.21 5.78
CA PHE A 36 -6.89 1.49 6.50
C PHE A 36 -7.94 1.71 7.58
N LEU A 37 -8.79 0.71 7.87
CA LEU A 37 -9.69 0.79 9.02
C LEU A 37 -8.89 0.98 10.31
N ARG A 38 -9.47 1.73 11.26
CA ARG A 38 -8.89 1.90 12.59
C ARG A 38 -8.62 0.52 13.19
N ARG A 39 -7.39 0.31 13.64
CA ARG A 39 -6.94 -0.93 14.25
C ARG A 39 -6.28 -0.66 15.60
N ARG A 40 -6.19 -1.71 16.40
CA ARG A 40 -5.47 -1.78 17.67
C ARG A 40 -4.41 -2.87 17.58
N LYS A 41 -3.44 -2.82 18.50
CA LYS A 41 -2.42 -3.88 18.62
C LYS A 41 -3.13 -5.22 18.85
N GLY A 42 -2.84 -6.20 18.01
CA GLY A 42 -3.44 -7.54 18.06
C GLY A 42 -4.57 -7.78 17.05
N ASP A 43 -5.13 -6.74 16.41
CA ASP A 43 -6.17 -6.92 15.38
C ASP A 43 -5.64 -7.62 14.13
N ARG A 44 -4.33 -7.49 13.87
CA ARG A 44 -3.61 -8.23 12.84
C ARG A 44 -2.70 -9.26 13.50
N PRO A 45 -2.69 -10.52 13.04
CA PRO A 45 -1.78 -11.55 13.55
C PRO A 45 -0.35 -11.28 13.06
N ALA A 46 0.64 -11.74 13.84
CA ALA A 46 2.02 -11.80 13.35
C ALA A 46 2.11 -12.70 12.11
N VAL A 47 3.09 -12.41 11.23
CA VAL A 47 3.36 -13.23 10.03
C VAL A 47 3.51 -14.71 10.38
N VAL A 48 4.26 -15.03 11.43
CA VAL A 48 4.28 -16.37 12.02
C VAL A 48 3.77 -16.25 13.45
N PRO A 49 2.52 -16.68 13.74
CA PRO A 49 1.96 -16.61 15.08
C PRO A 49 2.81 -17.37 16.11
N LYS A 50 2.85 -16.89 17.36
CA LYS A 50 3.61 -17.53 18.42
C LYS A 50 3.17 -18.99 18.60
N GLY A 51 4.13 -19.92 18.53
CA GLY A 51 3.88 -21.35 18.65
C GLY A 51 3.46 -22.05 17.35
N ALA A 52 3.24 -21.31 16.26
CA ALA A 52 3.02 -21.91 14.95
C ALA A 52 4.30 -22.59 14.45
N ARG A 53 4.18 -23.85 14.04
CA ARG A 53 5.30 -24.65 13.51
C ARG A 53 5.31 -24.74 11.98
N TYR A 54 4.17 -24.51 11.34
CA TYR A 54 3.96 -24.75 9.91
C TYR A 54 2.92 -23.80 9.29
N LEU A 55 2.61 -22.68 9.96
CA LEU A 55 1.63 -21.70 9.49
C LEU A 55 2.28 -20.31 9.38
N GLY A 56 2.21 -19.73 8.18
CA GLY A 56 2.60 -18.35 7.89
C GLY A 56 1.43 -17.60 7.25
N LEU A 57 1.15 -16.40 7.75
CA LEU A 57 0.13 -15.48 7.27
C LEU A 57 0.82 -14.32 6.54
N ILE A 58 0.42 -14.08 5.30
CA ILE A 58 1.05 -13.09 4.42
C ILE A 58 0.03 -12.09 3.88
N GLY A 59 0.51 -10.97 3.39
CA GLY A 59 -0.29 -9.92 2.77
C GLY A 59 -0.71 -8.81 3.74
N GLN A 60 -1.71 -8.04 3.32
CA GLN A 60 -1.99 -6.72 3.88
C GLN A 60 -2.59 -6.71 5.31
N PHE A 61 -3.00 -7.88 5.80
CA PHE A 61 -3.69 -8.01 7.09
C PHE A 61 -2.86 -8.77 8.14
N CYS A 62 -1.59 -9.07 7.88
CA CYS A 62 -0.66 -9.51 8.91
C CYS A 62 0.13 -8.32 9.48
N GLU A 63 0.72 -8.47 10.66
CA GLU A 63 1.50 -7.43 11.33
C GLU A 63 2.98 -7.52 10.92
N LEU A 64 3.49 -6.43 10.35
CA LEU A 64 4.91 -6.17 10.11
C LEU A 64 5.27 -4.81 10.70
N PRO A 65 6.38 -4.70 11.44
CA PRO A 65 6.84 -3.43 11.99
C PRO A 65 7.35 -2.49 10.89
N ASP A 66 7.23 -1.19 11.15
CA ASP A 66 7.80 -0.07 10.35
C ASP A 66 7.36 0.05 8.88
N ASP A 67 6.49 -0.82 8.39
CA ASP A 67 6.05 -0.87 7.00
C ASP A 67 4.57 -0.48 6.82
N VAL A 68 4.18 -0.14 5.59
CA VAL A 68 2.85 0.39 5.24
C VAL A 68 2.10 -0.55 4.30
N VAL A 69 0.84 -0.84 4.66
CA VAL A 69 -0.10 -1.62 3.82
C VAL A 69 -0.52 -0.82 2.58
N PHE A 70 -1.31 -1.42 1.70
CA PHE A 70 -1.63 -0.90 0.37
C PHE A 70 -0.42 -0.85 -0.57
N THR A 71 0.62 -1.64 -0.29
CA THR A 71 1.81 -1.73 -1.13
C THR A 71 2.12 -3.17 -1.50
N ALA A 72 2.68 -3.38 -2.70
CA ALA A 72 3.20 -4.70 -3.08
C ALA A 72 4.36 -5.13 -2.16
N GLU A 73 5.17 -4.16 -1.73
CA GLU A 73 6.32 -4.36 -0.84
C GLU A 73 5.92 -5.02 0.48
N TYR A 74 4.83 -4.57 1.11
CA TYR A 74 4.32 -5.19 2.35
C TYR A 74 4.00 -6.68 2.16
N SER A 75 3.36 -7.04 1.03
CA SER A 75 3.07 -8.43 0.69
C SER A 75 4.35 -9.23 0.51
N ILE A 76 5.34 -8.70 -0.21
CA ILE A 76 6.62 -9.38 -0.47
C ILE A 76 7.38 -9.60 0.83
N ARG A 77 7.48 -8.57 1.68
CA ARG A 77 8.16 -8.65 2.97
C ARG A 77 7.50 -9.63 3.92
N SER A 78 6.17 -9.70 3.93
CA SER A 78 5.45 -10.69 4.75
C SER A 78 5.75 -12.12 4.27
N ALA A 79 5.84 -12.33 2.95
CA ALA A 79 6.21 -13.61 2.37
C ALA A 79 7.66 -14.00 2.69
N GLN A 80 8.61 -13.06 2.56
CA GLN A 80 10.01 -13.28 2.96
C GLN A 80 10.08 -13.66 4.44
N THR A 81 9.42 -12.89 5.32
CA THR A 81 9.40 -13.12 6.76
C THR A 81 8.83 -14.50 7.08
N ALA A 82 7.72 -14.91 6.45
CA ALA A 82 7.11 -16.23 6.65
C ALA A 82 8.06 -17.35 6.24
N VAL A 83 8.61 -17.28 5.02
CA VAL A 83 9.48 -18.31 4.47
C VAL A 83 10.77 -18.44 5.28
N TYR A 84 11.42 -17.31 5.59
CA TYR A 84 12.69 -17.32 6.32
C TYR A 84 12.51 -17.85 7.74
N THR A 85 11.43 -17.47 8.41
CA THR A 85 11.11 -17.96 9.76
C THR A 85 10.78 -19.45 9.75
N LEU A 86 9.87 -19.91 8.87
CA LEU A 86 9.40 -21.30 8.86
C LEU A 86 10.46 -22.30 8.38
N LEU A 87 11.37 -21.87 7.50
CA LEU A 87 12.47 -22.70 7.02
C LEU A 87 13.77 -22.54 7.85
N GLY A 88 13.76 -21.69 8.89
CA GLY A 88 14.93 -21.46 9.74
C GLY A 88 16.13 -20.88 8.98
N LEU A 89 15.89 -20.03 7.98
CA LEU A 89 16.95 -19.42 7.19
C LEU A 89 17.57 -18.25 7.96
N SER A 90 18.90 -18.13 7.93
CA SER A 90 19.65 -16.98 8.46
C SER A 90 19.57 -15.77 7.53
N ARG A 91 18.35 -15.34 7.18
CA ARG A 91 18.07 -14.20 6.31
C ARG A 91 16.97 -13.33 6.93
N GLU A 92 17.08 -12.03 6.73
CA GLU A 92 16.04 -11.08 7.08
C GLU A 92 15.30 -10.62 5.83
N ALA A 93 14.03 -10.27 5.98
CA ALA A 93 13.30 -9.59 4.92
C ALA A 93 14.03 -8.30 4.53
N THR A 94 13.86 -7.86 3.28
CA THR A 94 14.41 -6.58 2.79
C THR A 94 14.10 -5.49 3.83
N PRO A 95 15.02 -4.59 4.22
CA PRO A 95 14.74 -3.57 5.25
C PRO A 95 13.87 -2.43 4.72
N VAL A 96 13.06 -1.79 5.59
CA VAL A 96 12.28 -0.59 5.21
C VAL A 96 13.22 0.61 5.23
N SER A 97 13.13 1.46 4.21
CA SER A 97 13.85 2.75 4.20
C SER A 97 13.51 3.58 5.44
N GLN A 98 14.53 3.96 6.21
CA GLN A 98 14.38 4.74 7.44
C GLN A 98 14.62 6.24 7.22
N GLY A 99 14.07 6.81 6.14
CA GLY A 99 14.23 8.23 5.79
C GLY A 99 13.84 9.20 6.91
N LYS A 100 12.95 8.78 7.83
CA LYS A 100 12.57 9.54 9.04
C LYS A 100 13.74 9.86 9.99
N PHE A 101 14.88 9.18 9.85
CA PHE A 101 16.10 9.43 10.63
C PHE A 101 17.21 10.12 9.83
N ASP A 102 17.02 10.37 8.52
CA ASP A 102 18.00 11.10 7.71
C ASP A 102 17.72 12.61 7.79
N PRO A 103 18.63 13.44 8.34
CA PRO A 103 18.42 14.87 8.49
C PRO A 103 18.21 15.59 7.15
N ARG A 104 18.76 15.06 6.04
CA ARG A 104 18.57 15.62 4.71
C ARG A 104 17.12 15.42 4.25
N VAL A 105 16.58 14.23 4.46
CA VAL A 105 15.17 13.92 4.14
C VAL A 105 14.23 14.76 5.01
N LEU A 106 14.54 14.92 6.30
CA LEU A 106 13.75 15.76 7.21
C LEU A 106 13.77 17.23 6.80
N TYR A 107 14.92 17.76 6.38
CA TYR A 107 15.04 19.13 5.90
C TYR A 107 14.24 19.35 4.61
N GLU A 108 14.33 18.45 3.64
CA GLU A 108 13.52 18.51 2.42
C GLU A 108 12.03 18.39 2.71
N ALA A 109 11.63 17.50 3.63
CA ALA A 109 10.24 17.40 4.08
C ALA A 109 9.76 18.70 4.74
N PHE A 110 10.59 19.34 5.57
CA PHE A 110 10.27 20.63 6.18
C PHE A 110 10.05 21.72 5.12
N ARG A 111 10.96 21.83 4.14
CA ARG A 111 10.86 22.81 3.04
C ARG A 111 9.58 22.59 2.23
N ALA A 112 9.29 21.35 1.85
CA ALA A 112 8.11 20.99 1.08
C ALA A 112 6.80 21.26 1.83
N LEU A 113 6.77 21.09 3.16
CA LEU A 113 5.59 21.37 3.99
C LEU A 113 5.37 22.86 4.27
N HIS A 114 6.38 23.71 4.03
CA HIS A 114 6.34 25.15 4.29
C HIS A 114 6.50 26.00 3.01
N ASP A 115 6.44 25.37 1.83
CA ASP A 115 6.57 26.03 0.53
C ASP A 115 7.82 26.92 0.41
N ILE A 116 8.93 26.52 1.03
CA ILE A 116 10.17 27.33 1.07
C ILE A 116 10.85 27.36 -0.32
N ASP A 117 10.46 26.48 -1.24
CA ASP A 117 10.99 26.37 -2.60
C ASP A 117 9.91 26.10 -3.66
N ALA A 118 8.65 26.39 -3.35
CA ALA A 118 7.53 26.29 -4.28
C ALA A 118 7.33 27.59 -5.08
#